data_AF-A0A816AJ10-F1
#
_entry.id   AF-A0A816AJ10-F1
#
_cell.length_a   1.000
_cell.length_b   1.000
_cell.length_c   1.000
_cell.angle_alpha   90.00
_cell.angle_beta   90.00
_cell.angle_gamma   90.00
#
_symmetry.space_group_name_H-M   'P 1'
#
loop_
_entity.id
_entity.type
_entity.pdbx_description
1 polymer ?
#
loop_
_entity_poly.entity_id
_entity_poly.type
_entity_poly.pdbx_seq_one_letter_code
_entity_poly.pdbx_strand_id
1 'polypeptide(L)'
;MSYHASWIFPVLFTFLPINRIWVLLTIPATSVTKKCSKYCGHGQCMSYMNDEKEFCLCNSGWFGGHCTTALNCSCSPDSLCLGVIHNRSICRCPLHKTGLHCLLPSACQTARCADDKPICVPFDVGGQKSYKCECQE
;
A
#
# COMPACT_ATOMS: atom_id res chain seq x y z
N MET A 1 -9.84 -13.66 -2.12
CA MET A 1 -8.40 -13.34 -1.95
C MET A 1 -7.87 -14.17 -0.81
N SER A 2 -6.95 -15.09 -1.09
CA SER A 2 -6.24 -15.91 -0.09
C SER A 2 -4.91 -15.23 0.25
N TYR A 3 -4.56 -15.17 1.52
CA TYR A 3 -3.22 -14.75 1.95
C TYR A 3 -2.24 -15.92 1.76
N HIS A 4 -1.13 -15.70 1.05
CA HIS A 4 -0.13 -16.74 0.76
C HIS A 4 1.12 -16.62 1.63
N ALA A 5 1.74 -15.45 1.67
CA ALA A 5 2.93 -15.19 2.46
C ALA A 5 3.20 -13.68 2.59
N SER A 6 4.03 -13.30 3.55
CA SER A 6 4.65 -11.98 3.62
C SER A 6 6.15 -12.09 3.54
N TRP A 7 6.78 -11.07 2.97
CA TRP A 7 8.22 -11.01 2.75
C TRP A 7 8.76 -9.66 3.22
N ILE A 8 9.98 -9.64 3.74
CA ILE A 8 10.62 -8.41 4.20
C ILE A 8 11.95 -8.18 3.48
N PHE A 9 12.16 -6.97 2.99
CA PHE A 9 13.43 -6.53 2.42
C PHE A 9 14.03 -5.41 3.26
N PRO A 10 15.21 -5.61 3.87
CA PRO A 10 15.88 -4.52 4.56
C PRO A 10 16.49 -3.54 3.55
N VAL A 11 16.08 -2.27 3.62
CA VAL A 11 16.76 -1.19 2.89
C VAL A 11 17.95 -0.73 3.72
N LEU A 12 19.17 -1.09 3.29
CA LEU A 12 20.40 -0.87 4.07
C LEU A 12 20.93 0.58 4.04
N PHE A 13 20.42 1.43 3.14
CA PHE A 13 20.92 2.79 2.94
C PHE A 13 19.81 3.81 3.21
N THR A 14 20.00 4.65 4.24
CA THR A 14 19.08 5.72 4.64
C THR A 14 19.15 6.95 3.72
N PHE A 15 20.22 7.09 2.94
CA PHE A 15 20.46 8.19 2.02
C PHE A 15 21.51 7.74 1.01
N LEU A 16 21.20 7.72 -0.30
CA LEU A 16 22.14 7.80 -1.44
C LEU A 16 21.32 7.84 -2.77
N PRO A 17 21.86 8.44 -3.85
CA PRO A 17 21.11 8.94 -5.00
C PRO A 17 20.44 7.82 -5.77
N ILE A 18 19.14 7.99 -6.06
CA ILE A 18 18.30 7.29 -7.06
C ILE A 18 18.81 5.89 -7.46
N ASN A 19 19.03 4.99 -6.50
CA ASN A 19 19.32 3.59 -6.82
C ASN A 19 17.99 2.85 -6.99
N ARG A 20 17.75 2.33 -8.20
CA ARG A 20 16.62 1.43 -8.44
C ARG A 20 16.88 0.11 -7.74
N ILE A 21 16.05 -0.20 -6.75
CA ILE A 21 16.03 -1.50 -6.09
C ILE A 21 15.13 -2.42 -6.92
N TRP A 22 15.64 -3.59 -7.30
CA TRP A 22 14.84 -4.67 -7.87
C TRP A 22 15.00 -5.90 -6.98
N VAL A 23 13.91 -6.65 -6.84
CA VAL A 23 13.86 -7.86 -6.03
C VAL A 23 13.07 -8.90 -6.80
N LEU A 24 13.60 -10.11 -6.91
CA LEU A 24 12.85 -11.27 -7.37
C LEU A 24 12.11 -11.90 -6.17
N LEU A 25 10.78 -11.86 -6.21
CA LEU A 25 9.90 -12.42 -5.19
C LEU A 25 9.36 -13.78 -5.63
N THR A 26 9.59 -14.81 -4.81
CA THR A 26 9.00 -16.14 -5.01
C THR A 26 7.79 -16.29 -4.09
N ILE A 27 6.58 -16.35 -4.66
CA ILE A 27 5.34 -16.54 -3.90
C ILE A 27 5.00 -18.05 -3.86
N PRO A 28 4.86 -18.66 -2.67
CA PRO A 28 4.51 -20.07 -2.57
C PRO A 28 3.06 -20.32 -3.00
N ALA A 29 2.82 -21.47 -3.65
CA ALA A 29 1.48 -21.88 -4.04
C ALA A 29 0.56 -22.11 -2.84
N THR A 30 1.11 -22.57 -1.72
CA THR A 30 0.41 -22.83 -0.46
C THR A 30 0.68 -21.74 0.57
N SER A 31 -0.31 -21.45 1.42
CA SER A 31 -0.14 -20.51 2.53
C SER A 31 0.94 -20.97 3.50
N VAL A 32 1.98 -20.16 3.69
CA VAL A 32 3.05 -20.44 4.65
C VAL A 32 2.74 -19.71 5.95
N THR A 33 2.23 -20.45 6.93
CA THR A 33 2.06 -19.98 8.31
C THR A 33 3.13 -20.62 9.19
N LYS A 34 4.12 -19.85 9.63
CA LYS A 34 5.01 -20.28 10.72
C LYS A 34 4.29 -20.08 12.06
N LYS A 35 4.79 -20.73 13.12
CA LYS A 35 4.34 -20.44 14.48
C LYS A 35 4.61 -18.97 14.79
N CYS A 36 3.61 -18.29 15.32
CA CYS A 36 3.64 -16.86 15.61
C CYS A 36 3.19 -16.66 17.05
N SER A 37 3.98 -15.97 17.87
CA SER A 37 3.72 -15.83 19.32
C SER A 37 3.48 -14.38 19.75
N LYS A 38 3.64 -13.42 18.84
CA LYS A 38 3.39 -12.00 19.08
C LYS A 38 1.92 -11.72 19.39
N TYR A 39 1.70 -10.95 20.45
CA TYR A 39 0.37 -10.45 20.80
C TYR A 39 -0.11 -9.39 19.81
N CYS A 40 -1.30 -9.61 19.26
CA CYS A 40 -2.02 -8.68 18.40
C CYS A 40 -3.44 -8.50 18.97
N GLY A 41 -3.79 -7.29 19.41
CA GLY A 41 -5.09 -7.02 20.04
C GLY A 41 -6.24 -7.17 19.04
N HIS A 42 -6.27 -6.31 18.02
CA HIS A 42 -7.27 -6.35 16.95
C HIS A 42 -6.65 -6.76 15.62
N GLY A 43 -6.17 -7.99 15.53
CA GLY A 43 -5.55 -8.50 14.30
C GLY A 43 -5.09 -9.94 14.42
N GLN A 44 -4.24 -10.35 13.48
CA GLN A 44 -3.66 -11.68 13.42
C GLN A 44 -2.13 -11.60 13.45
N CYS A 45 -1.51 -12.53 14.17
CA CYS A 45 -0.06 -12.69 14.21
C CYS A 45 0.42 -13.35 12.92
N MET A 46 1.35 -12.71 12.23
CA MET A 46 1.93 -13.17 10.97
C MET A 46 3.45 -13.19 11.05
N SER A 47 4.08 -14.05 10.25
CA SER A 47 5.53 -14.18 10.15
C SER A 47 5.99 -13.89 8.72
N TYR A 48 7.19 -13.34 8.57
CA TYR A 48 7.80 -13.29 7.25
C TYR A 48 8.27 -14.67 6.79
N MET A 49 8.14 -14.95 5.50
CA MET A 49 8.58 -16.22 4.94
C MET A 49 10.11 -16.33 4.95
N ASN A 50 10.80 -15.23 4.66
CA ASN A 50 12.25 -15.14 4.49
C ASN A 50 13.03 -14.66 5.71
N ASP A 51 12.35 -14.35 6.81
CA ASP A 51 12.93 -13.87 8.07
C ASP A 51 12.16 -14.54 9.23
N GLU A 52 12.72 -14.54 10.43
CA GLU A 52 12.05 -15.07 11.63
C GLU A 52 11.20 -13.99 12.33
N LYS A 53 11.26 -12.74 11.86
CA LYS A 53 10.46 -11.64 12.39
C LYS A 53 8.96 -11.90 12.27
N GLU A 54 8.27 -11.48 13.32
CA GLU A 54 6.82 -11.54 13.46
C GLU A 54 6.21 -10.12 13.45
N PHE A 55 5.03 -9.99 12.84
CA PHE A 55 4.27 -8.74 12.77
C PHE A 55 2.77 -9.00 12.94
N CYS A 56 2.02 -7.96 13.27
CA CYS A 56 0.57 -8.05 13.35
C CYS A 56 -0.07 -7.54 12.07
N LEU A 57 -0.91 -8.37 11.45
CA LEU A 57 -1.85 -7.95 10.40
C LEU A 57 -3.12 -7.43 11.08
N CYS A 58 -3.28 -6.11 11.11
CA CYS A 58 -4.41 -5.49 11.80
C CYS A 58 -5.72 -5.63 11.02
N ASN A 59 -6.81 -5.77 11.77
CA ASN A 59 -8.15 -5.69 11.23
C ASN A 59 -8.45 -4.25 10.75
N SER A 60 -9.43 -4.11 9.86
CA SER A 60 -9.89 -2.80 9.40
C SER A 60 -10.28 -1.91 10.59
N GLY A 61 -9.78 -0.68 10.60
CA GLY A 61 -10.02 0.28 11.68
C GLY A 61 -9.01 0.23 12.83
N TRP A 62 -7.97 -0.62 12.75
CA TRP A 62 -6.91 -0.72 13.75
C TRP A 62 -5.53 -0.60 13.12
N PHE A 63 -4.57 0.00 13.83
CA PHE A 63 -3.19 0.13 13.37
C PHE A 63 -2.18 0.06 14.52
N GLY A 64 -0.89 0.11 14.16
CA GLY A 64 0.24 0.04 15.09
C GLY A 64 0.83 -1.36 15.21
N GLY A 65 1.99 -1.46 15.87
CA GLY A 65 2.75 -2.72 15.95
C GLY A 65 2.04 -3.90 16.61
N HIS A 66 1.01 -3.62 17.42
CA HIS A 66 0.18 -4.60 18.13
C HIS A 66 -1.31 -4.48 17.81
N CYS A 67 -1.71 -3.64 16.84
CA CYS A 67 -3.11 -3.41 16.48
C CYS A 67 -4.00 -2.99 17.67
N THR A 68 -3.50 -2.13 18.54
CA THR A 68 -4.22 -1.62 19.73
C THR A 68 -4.71 -0.19 19.57
N THR A 69 -4.31 0.50 18.49
CA THR A 69 -4.71 1.88 18.25
C THR A 69 -5.83 1.92 17.23
N ALA A 70 -6.98 2.49 17.62
CA ALA A 70 -8.09 2.71 16.72
C ALA A 70 -7.71 3.76 15.67
N LEU A 71 -8.06 3.48 14.42
CA LEU A 71 -7.73 4.32 13.29
C LEU A 71 -8.67 5.53 13.22
N ASN A 72 -8.12 6.72 13.50
CA ASN A 72 -8.83 7.98 13.30
C ASN A 72 -8.17 8.76 12.16
N CYS A 73 -8.78 8.73 10.98
CA CYS A 73 -8.23 9.34 9.78
C CYS A 73 -9.11 10.43 9.20
N SER A 74 -8.47 11.42 8.60
CA SER A 74 -9.13 12.48 7.83
C SER A 74 -9.04 12.24 6.31
N CYS A 75 -9.01 10.98 5.88
CA CYS A 75 -9.01 10.64 4.46
C CYS A 75 -10.41 10.84 3.84
N SER A 76 -10.49 11.01 2.52
CA SER A 76 -11.77 11.03 1.78
C SER A 76 -12.59 9.75 2.04
N PRO A 77 -13.94 9.82 2.10
CA PRO A 77 -14.78 8.67 2.51
C PRO A 77 -14.63 7.41 1.64
N ASP A 78 -14.30 7.60 0.37
CA ASP A 78 -14.09 6.56 -0.64
C ASP A 78 -12.63 6.11 -0.77
N SER A 79 -11.74 6.61 0.10
CA SER A 79 -10.33 6.25 0.12
C SER A 79 -10.03 5.30 1.28
N LEU A 80 -8.99 4.48 1.13
CA LEU A 80 -8.58 3.57 2.19
C LEU A 80 -7.58 4.27 3.11
N CYS A 81 -7.89 4.38 4.40
CA CYS A 81 -6.89 4.78 5.38
C CYS A 81 -6.00 3.61 5.78
N LEU A 82 -4.69 3.81 5.70
CA LEU A 82 -3.67 2.81 6.03
C LEU A 82 -3.11 3.00 7.45
N GLY A 83 -3.23 4.19 8.03
CA GLY A 83 -2.64 4.49 9.34
C GLY A 83 -2.51 5.99 9.61
N VAL A 84 -1.97 6.33 10.78
CA VAL A 84 -1.61 7.70 11.16
C VAL A 84 -0.17 7.71 11.65
N ILE A 85 0.68 8.58 11.08
CA ILE A 85 2.05 8.82 11.54
C ILE A 85 2.19 10.30 11.86
N HIS A 86 2.69 10.62 13.05
CA HIS A 86 2.87 12.00 13.51
C HIS A 86 1.61 12.87 13.34
N ASN A 87 0.45 12.33 13.71
CA ASN A 87 -0.87 12.96 13.57
C ASN A 87 -1.27 13.28 12.11
N ARG A 88 -0.63 12.66 11.11
CA ARG A 88 -0.99 12.76 9.70
C ARG A 88 -1.51 11.42 9.19
N SER A 89 -2.70 11.43 8.60
CA SER A 89 -3.30 10.23 8.01
C SER A 89 -2.56 9.80 6.75
N ILE A 90 -2.38 8.50 6.58
CA ILE A 90 -1.84 7.89 5.37
C ILE A 90 -3.00 7.31 4.59
N CYS A 91 -3.28 7.90 3.44
CA CYS A 91 -4.44 7.56 2.62
C CYS A 91 -3.99 6.93 1.30
N ARG A 92 -4.67 5.84 0.91
CA ARG A 92 -4.56 5.29 -0.44
C ARG A 92 -5.71 5.82 -1.27
N CYS A 93 -5.40 6.69 -2.22
CA CYS A 93 -6.40 7.36 -3.05
C CYS A 93 -6.96 6.42 -4.12
N PRO A 94 -8.27 6.54 -4.42
CA PRO A 94 -8.81 5.98 -5.66
C PRO A 94 -8.19 6.71 -6.87
N LEU A 95 -8.24 6.06 -8.04
CA LEU A 95 -7.56 6.50 -9.27
C LEU A 95 -7.90 7.95 -9.71
N HIS A 96 -9.11 8.42 -9.39
CA HIS A 96 -9.61 9.73 -9.78
C HIS A 96 -9.39 10.81 -8.71
N LYS A 97 -8.63 10.53 -7.64
CA LYS A 97 -8.33 11.49 -6.59
C LYS A 97 -6.83 11.53 -6.26
N THR A 98 -6.41 12.65 -5.72
CA THR A 98 -5.02 12.93 -5.37
C THR A 98 -4.94 13.81 -4.12
N GLY A 99 -3.71 14.10 -3.71
CA GLY A 99 -3.39 14.86 -2.49
C GLY A 99 -3.30 13.98 -1.25
N LEU A 100 -2.82 14.59 -0.17
CA LEU A 100 -2.48 13.90 1.09
C LEU A 100 -3.67 13.13 1.70
N HIS A 101 -4.87 13.72 1.58
CA HIS A 101 -6.12 13.17 2.13
C HIS A 101 -7.05 12.60 1.04
N CYS A 102 -6.58 12.53 -0.21
CA CYS A 102 -7.39 12.09 -1.36
C CYS A 102 -8.67 12.91 -1.57
N LEU A 103 -8.68 14.18 -1.17
CA LEU A 103 -9.84 15.07 -1.31
C LEU A 103 -9.84 15.82 -2.65
N LEU A 104 -8.70 15.88 -3.32
CA LEU A 104 -8.57 16.61 -4.58
C LEU A 104 -8.90 15.68 -5.75
N PRO A 105 -9.67 16.10 -6.76
CA PRO A 105 -9.82 15.34 -7.99
C PRO A 105 -8.46 15.25 -8.69
N SER A 106 -8.19 14.10 -9.33
CA SER A 106 -6.97 13.97 -10.14
C SER A 106 -7.09 14.87 -11.37
N ALA A 107 -5.98 15.50 -11.75
CA ALA A 107 -5.92 16.32 -12.98
C ALA A 107 -5.99 15.46 -14.25
N CYS A 108 -6.12 14.13 -14.13
CA CYS A 108 -6.26 13.31 -15.31
C CYS A 108 -7.66 13.45 -15.89
N GLN A 109 -7.74 14.16 -17.00
CA GLN A 109 -8.95 14.31 -17.78
C GLN A 109 -9.14 13.06 -18.64
N THR A 110 -10.14 12.25 -18.31
CA THR A 110 -10.62 11.09 -19.09
C THR A 110 -10.90 11.46 -20.56
N ALA A 111 -11.13 12.73 -20.86
CA ALA A 111 -11.28 13.23 -22.24
C ALA A 111 -10.09 12.95 -23.17
N ARG A 112 -8.88 12.66 -22.65
CA ARG A 112 -7.73 12.24 -23.48
C ARG A 112 -7.69 10.74 -23.78
N CYS A 113 -8.48 9.95 -23.07
CA CYS A 113 -8.60 8.52 -23.28
C CYS A 113 -9.93 8.28 -24.03
N ALA A 114 -9.92 8.54 -25.34
CA ALA A 114 -11.07 8.25 -26.20
C ALA A 114 -11.19 6.72 -26.41
N ASP A 115 -12.45 6.26 -26.43
CA ASP A 115 -12.94 4.90 -26.70
C ASP A 115 -12.87 3.90 -25.51
N ASP A 116 -14.07 3.53 -25.06
CA ASP A 116 -14.46 2.47 -24.10
C ASP A 116 -13.56 2.21 -22.86
N LYS A 117 -13.61 3.15 -21.92
CA LYS A 117 -13.15 3.05 -20.52
C LYS A 117 -11.64 2.86 -20.27
N PRO A 118 -10.72 3.64 -20.85
CA PRO A 118 -9.34 3.54 -20.43
C PRO A 118 -9.16 4.22 -19.06
N ILE A 119 -8.49 3.53 -18.14
CA ILE A 119 -8.11 4.03 -16.83
C ILE A 119 -6.88 4.91 -17.00
N CYS A 120 -6.96 6.16 -16.56
CA CYS A 120 -5.79 7.01 -16.54
C CYS A 120 -4.94 6.77 -15.29
N VAL A 121 -3.69 6.37 -15.49
CA VAL A 121 -2.71 6.17 -14.43
C VAL A 121 -1.58 7.19 -14.52
N PRO A 122 -1.18 7.85 -13.42
CA PRO A 122 0.00 8.70 -13.40
C PRO A 122 1.25 7.84 -13.66
N PHE A 123 2.11 8.30 -14.56
CA PHE A 123 3.35 7.63 -14.95
C PHE A 123 4.52 8.60 -14.77
N ASP A 124 5.33 8.37 -13.74
CA ASP A 124 6.48 9.23 -13.45
C ASP A 124 7.72 8.74 -14.22
N VAL A 125 8.02 9.42 -15.34
CA VAL A 125 9.34 9.36 -15.97
C VAL A 125 10.09 10.63 -15.60
N GLY A 126 11.13 10.51 -14.77
CA GLY A 126 12.13 11.57 -14.59
C GLY A 126 11.60 12.91 -14.08
N GLY A 127 10.59 12.91 -13.20
CA GLY A 127 10.10 14.14 -12.55
C GLY A 127 9.12 14.98 -13.38
N GLN A 128 8.74 14.53 -14.59
CA GLN A 128 7.69 15.16 -15.39
C GLN A 128 6.38 14.39 -15.18
N LYS A 129 5.32 15.08 -14.73
CA LYS A 129 3.98 14.50 -14.53
C LYS A 129 3.40 14.05 -15.88
N SER A 130 3.67 12.81 -16.26
CA SER A 130 3.11 12.17 -17.44
C SER A 130 1.97 11.23 -17.01
N TYR A 131 1.05 10.96 -17.93
CA TYR A 131 -0.11 10.11 -17.67
C TYR A 131 -0.19 9.06 -18.78
N LYS A 132 -0.53 7.83 -18.43
CA LYS A 132 -0.77 6.74 -19.38
C LYS A 132 -2.22 6.29 -19.27
N CYS A 133 -2.87 6.04 -20.41
CA CYS A 133 -4.17 5.36 -20.45
C CYS A 133 -3.90 3.84 -20.44
N GLU A 134 -4.55 3.12 -19.54
CA GLU A 134 -4.51 1.67 -19.43
C GLU A 134 -5.91 1.13 -19.73
N CYS A 135 -6.04 0.34 -20.81
CA CYS A 135 -7.31 -0.27 -21.17
C CYS A 135 -7.55 -1.50 -20.30
N GLN A 136 -8.78 -1.69 -19.84
CA GLN A 136 -9.19 -2.88 -19.11
C GLN A 136 -9.55 -3.96 -20.14
N GLU A 137 -8.86 -5.10 -20.13
CA GLU A 137 -9.26 -6.32 -20.86
C GLU A 137 -10.56 -6.91 -20.30
#